data_AF-A0A1J3K6C1-F1
#
_entry.id   AF-A0A1J3K6C1-F1
#
_cell.length_a   1.000
_cell.length_b   1.000
_cell.length_c   1.000
_cell.angle_alpha   90.00
_cell.angle_beta   90.00
_cell.angle_gamma   90.00
#
_symmetry.space_group_name_H-M   'P 1'
#
loop_
_entity.id
_entity.type
_entity.pdbx_description
1 polymer ?
#
loop_
_entity_poly.entity_id
_entity_poly.type
_entity_poly.pdbx_seq_one_letter_code
_entity_poly.pdbx_strand_id
1 'polypeptide(L)'
;VVATFNDEASFPENADLTNDLQQKCFDINKVDPSLKFENDRLRRAYIALQAWKRAIYSDPFKTTKNWVGSDVCSYNGVYCAEALDDPSLT
;
A
#
# COMPACT_ATOMS: atom_id res chain seq x y z
N VAL A 1 21.52 11.57 2.19
CA VAL A 1 21.46 10.37 1.35
C VAL A 1 20.44 10.64 0.26
N VAL A 2 20.93 10.87 -0.96
CA VAL A 2 20.10 11.09 -2.15
C VAL A 2 19.48 9.75 -2.49
N ALA A 3 18.15 9.66 -2.53
CA ALA A 3 17.51 8.56 -3.22
C ALA A 3 17.82 8.78 -4.71
N THR A 4 18.72 7.99 -5.26
CA THR A 4 18.88 7.88 -6.71
C THR A 4 17.65 7.14 -7.19
N PHE A 5 16.68 7.92 -7.64
CA PHE A 5 15.51 7.43 -8.34
C PHE A 5 16.00 6.87 -9.68
N ASN A 6 15.95 5.55 -9.85
CA ASN A 6 15.78 5.04 -11.20
C ASN A 6 14.42 5.61 -11.64
N ASP A 7 14.48 6.52 -12.60
CA ASP A 7 13.37 7.25 -13.25
C ASP A 7 12.13 6.34 -13.33
N GLU A 8 10.99 6.62 -12.69
CA GLU A 8 10.07 7.72 -13.01
C GLU A 8 8.99 7.74 -11.91
N ALA A 9 9.06 8.71 -10.98
CA ALA A 9 8.16 8.83 -9.82
C ALA A 9 7.22 10.05 -9.90
N SER A 10 6.80 10.41 -11.11
CA SER A 10 5.70 11.34 -11.33
C SER A 10 4.78 10.77 -12.38
N PHE A 11 3.48 10.73 -12.11
CA PHE A 11 2.49 10.61 -13.18
C PHE A 11 2.76 11.73 -14.18
N PRO A 12 2.93 11.44 -15.49
CA PRO A 12 3.17 12.49 -16.46
C PRO A 12 1.98 13.44 -16.41
N GLU A 13 2.27 14.74 -16.38
CA GLU A 13 1.28 15.77 -16.60
C GLU A 13 0.68 15.49 -17.98
N ASN A 14 -0.58 14.98 -18.01
CA ASN A 14 -1.32 14.44 -19.18
C ASN A 14 -1.19 12.93 -19.48
N ALA A 15 -1.03 12.07 -18.48
CA ALA A 15 -1.20 10.61 -18.65
C ALA A 15 -2.61 10.26 -19.19
N ASP A 16 -2.68 9.37 -20.19
CA ASP A 16 -3.94 8.77 -20.65
C ASP A 16 -4.50 7.89 -19.52
N LEU A 17 -5.52 8.40 -18.83
CA LEU A 17 -6.07 7.83 -17.59
C LEU A 17 -6.49 6.37 -17.72
N THR A 18 -6.78 5.90 -18.94
CA THR A 18 -7.35 4.57 -19.13
C THR A 18 -6.33 3.44 -19.08
N ASN A 19 -5.16 3.57 -19.72
CA ASN A 19 -4.22 2.45 -19.88
C ASN A 19 -3.11 2.46 -18.82
N ASP A 20 -2.58 3.63 -18.48
CA ASP A 20 -1.41 3.75 -17.59
C ASP A 20 -1.77 3.58 -16.11
N LEU A 21 -2.97 4.03 -15.71
CA LEU A 21 -3.50 3.76 -14.38
C LEU A 21 -3.95 2.31 -14.25
N GLN A 22 -4.58 1.72 -15.27
CA GLN A 22 -4.97 0.30 -15.22
C GLN A 22 -3.77 -0.62 -15.08
N GLN A 23 -2.69 -0.38 -15.85
CA GLN A 23 -1.48 -1.20 -15.78
C GLN A 23 -0.76 -1.05 -14.42
N LYS A 24 -0.61 0.18 -13.91
CA LYS A 24 0.02 0.44 -12.60
C LYS A 24 -0.80 -0.06 -11.42
N CYS A 25 -2.14 0.04 -11.48
CA CYS A 25 -3.03 -0.54 -10.48
C CYS A 25 -3.06 -2.08 -10.54
N PHE A 26 -2.85 -2.68 -11.72
CA PHE A 26 -2.75 -4.13 -11.86
C PHE A 26 -1.50 -4.70 -11.17
N ASP A 27 -0.36 -4.02 -11.27
CA ASP A 27 0.87 -4.45 -10.58
C ASP A 27 0.83 -4.23 -9.06
N ILE A 28 -0.01 -3.33 -8.56
CA ILE A 28 -0.30 -3.16 -7.13
C ILE A 28 -1.06 -4.38 -6.56
N ASN A 29 -1.87 -5.06 -7.39
CA ASN A 29 -2.59 -6.27 -6.99
C ASN A 29 -1.71 -7.53 -6.97
N LYS A 30 -0.48 -7.47 -7.48
CA LYS A 30 0.52 -8.54 -7.34
C LYS A 30 1.10 -8.49 -5.92
N VAL A 31 0.32 -9.01 -4.99
CA VAL A 31 0.78 -9.28 -3.62
C VAL A 31 1.77 -10.44 -3.66
N ASP A 32 2.89 -10.30 -2.94
CA ASP A 32 3.86 -11.38 -2.77
C ASP A 32 3.15 -12.65 -2.24
N PRO A 33 3.22 -13.79 -2.96
CA PRO A 33 2.55 -15.03 -2.57
C PRO A 33 3.00 -15.58 -1.21
N SER A 34 4.16 -15.16 -0.70
CA SER A 34 4.67 -15.59 0.61
C SER A 34 3.99 -14.89 1.79
N LEU A 35 3.32 -13.76 1.56
CA LEU A 35 2.61 -13.01 2.60
C LEU A 35 1.31 -13.71 2.99
N LYS A 36 1.17 -14.00 4.28
CA LYS A 36 -0.04 -14.57 4.88
C LYS A 36 -0.78 -13.51 5.67
N PHE A 37 -2.02 -13.25 5.29
CA PHE A 37 -2.91 -12.31 5.97
C PHE A 37 -3.87 -13.07 6.87
N GLU A 38 -4.26 -12.47 7.99
CA GLU A 38 -5.23 -13.08 8.91
C GLU A 38 -6.62 -13.17 8.27
N ASN A 39 -6.99 -12.20 7.44
CA ASN A 39 -8.23 -12.20 6.68
C ASN A 39 -8.12 -11.40 5.37
N ASP A 40 -9.13 -11.56 4.50
CA ASP A 40 -9.18 -10.88 3.21
C ASP A 40 -9.37 -9.36 3.30
N ARG A 41 -9.91 -8.84 4.42
CA ARG A 41 -10.03 -7.39 4.64
C ARG A 41 -8.64 -6.77 4.82
N LEU A 42 -7.79 -7.37 5.64
CA LEU A 42 -6.40 -6.95 5.82
C LEU A 42 -5.57 -7.10 4.53
N ARG A 43 -5.80 -8.16 3.75
CA ARG A 43 -5.15 -8.30 2.43
C ARG A 43 -5.50 -7.13 1.50
N ARG A 44 -6.77 -6.71 1.47
CA ARG A 44 -7.21 -5.55 0.69
C ARG A 44 -6.66 -4.24 1.25
N ALA A 45 -6.63 -4.08 2.57
CA ALA A 45 -6.04 -2.93 3.24
C ALA A 45 -4.54 -2.80 2.92
N TYR A 46 -3.79 -3.91 2.93
CA TYR A 46 -2.39 -3.95 2.51
C TYR A 46 -2.21 -3.42 1.09
N ILE A 47 -2.99 -3.92 0.12
CA ILE A 47 -2.94 -3.47 -1.28
C ILE A 47 -3.16 -1.96 -1.37
N ALA A 48 -4.18 -1.43 -0.68
CA ALA A 48 -4.48 0.00 -0.65
C ALA A 48 -3.35 0.83 -0.01
N LEU A 49 -2.79 0.37 1.10
CA LEU A 49 -1.70 1.07 1.80
C LEU A 49 -0.38 1.02 1.02
N GLN A 50 -0.08 -0.06 0.31
CA GLN A 50 1.09 -0.11 -0.58
C GLN A 50 0.93 0.81 -1.79
N ALA A 51 -0.29 0.91 -2.35
CA ALA A 51 -0.61 1.91 -3.36
C ALA A 51 -0.36 3.33 -2.83
N TRP A 52 -0.87 3.61 -1.62
CA TRP A 52 -0.74 4.92 -0.99
C TRP A 52 0.72 5.24 -0.63
N LYS A 53 1.48 4.27 -0.12
CA LYS A 53 2.91 4.41 0.16
C LYS A 53 3.70 4.85 -1.08
N ARG A 54 3.39 4.31 -2.26
CA ARG A 54 4.02 4.72 -3.53
C ARG A 54 3.64 6.15 -3.95
N ALA A 55 2.48 6.63 -3.53
CA ALA A 55 2.02 8.00 -3.82
C ALA A 55 2.59 9.04 -2.83
N ILE A 56 3.16 8.63 -1.69
CA ILE A 56 3.77 9.54 -0.72
C ILE A 56 5.17 9.93 -1.19
N TYR A 57 5.31 11.19 -1.61
CA TYR A 57 6.57 11.72 -2.12
C TYR A 57 7.60 12.05 -1.01
N SER A 58 7.13 12.47 0.17
CA SER A 58 8.00 12.88 1.27
C SER A 58 7.50 12.31 2.60
N ASP A 59 8.39 11.57 3.28
CA ASP A 59 8.14 10.98 4.61
C ASP A 59 9.31 11.32 5.55
N PRO A 60 9.43 12.59 6.01
CA PRO A 60 10.56 13.05 6.81
C PRO A 60 10.67 12.33 8.16
N PHE A 61 9.55 11.86 8.70
CA PHE A 61 9.46 11.16 9.97
C PHE A 61 9.54 9.63 9.84
N LYS A 62 9.69 9.10 8.62
CA LYS A 62 9.74 7.66 8.35
C LYS A 62 8.51 6.91 8.88
N THR A 63 7.35 7.56 8.86
CA THR A 63 6.07 6.98 9.29
C THR A 63 5.79 5.70 8.51
N THR A 64 5.92 5.73 7.19
CA THR A 64 5.61 4.60 6.28
C THR A 64 6.71 3.52 6.26
N LYS A 65 7.79 3.70 7.01
CA LYS A 65 8.95 2.78 7.00
C LYS A 65 8.55 1.36 7.41
N ASN A 66 7.67 1.21 8.39
CA ASN A 66 7.20 -0.09 8.85
C ASN A 66 6.01 -0.63 8.06
N TRP A 67 5.57 0.04 7.00
CA TRP A 67 4.50 -0.48 6.12
C TRP A 67 5.07 -1.55 5.17
N VAL A 68 5.51 -2.67 5.74
CA VAL A 68 6.11 -3.82 5.06
C VAL A 68 5.66 -5.09 5.77
N GLY A 69 5.36 -6.16 5.03
CA GLY A 69 4.86 -7.42 5.59
C GLY A 69 3.34 -7.45 5.74
N SER A 70 2.80 -8.60 6.14
CA SER A 70 1.34 -8.83 6.17
C SER A 70 0.63 -8.38 7.45
N ASP A 71 1.39 -8.02 8.49
CA ASP A 71 0.85 -7.47 9.73
C ASP A 71 0.52 -5.98 9.55
N VAL A 72 -0.63 -5.72 8.93
CA VAL A 72 -1.10 -4.37 8.58
C VAL A 72 -1.41 -3.53 9.82
N CYS A 73 -1.87 -4.16 10.90
CA CYS A 73 -2.29 -3.45 12.11
C CYS A 73 -1.11 -2.92 12.93
N SER A 74 0.11 -3.42 12.72
CA SER A 74 1.33 -2.87 13.34
C SER A 74 1.95 -1.70 12.57
N TYR A 75 1.37 -1.30 11.44
CA TYR A 75 1.86 -0.17 10.66
C TYR A 75 1.66 1.14 11.42
N ASN A 76 2.64 2.05 11.36
CA ASN A 76 2.52 3.33 12.04
C ASN A 76 1.35 4.14 11.46
N GLY A 77 0.49 4.65 12.33
CA GLY A 77 -0.69 5.43 11.96
C GLY A 77 -1.89 4.60 11.47
N VAL A 78 -1.78 3.27 11.41
CA VAL A 78 -2.89 2.36 11.15
C VAL A 78 -3.38 1.79 12.48
N TYR A 79 -4.69 1.79 12.68
CA TYR A 79 -5.32 1.24 13.87
C TYR A 79 -6.46 0.32 13.44
N CYS A 80 -6.41 -0.93 13.91
CA CYS A 80 -7.46 -1.91 13.66
C CYS A 80 -8.38 -2.02 14.88
N ALA A 81 -9.59 -2.51 14.64
CA ALA A 81 -10.59 -2.78 15.65
C ALA A 81 -11.47 -3.94 15.15
N GLU A 82 -12.18 -4.59 16.07
CA GLU A 82 -13.12 -5.65 15.71
C GLU A 82 -14.17 -5.14 14.71
N ALA A 83 -14.46 -5.94 13.69
CA ALA A 83 -15.45 -5.58 12.70
C ALA A 83 -16.85 -5.59 13.32
N LEU A 84 -17.62 -4.54 13.05
CA LEU A 84 -18.98 -4.38 13.61
C LEU A 84 -19.94 -5.49 13.13
N ASP A 85 -19.70 -6.04 11.94
CA ASP A 85 -20.50 -7.10 11.35
C ASP A 85 -20.01 -8.51 11.71
N ASP A 86 -18.76 -8.64 12.15
CA ASP A 86 -18.17 -9.90 12.63
C ASP A 86 -17.06 -9.61 13.66
N PRO A 87 -17.38 -9.66 14.97
CA PRO A 87 -16.41 -9.37 16.02
C PRO A 87 -15.22 -10.33 16.07
N SER A 88 -15.28 -11.47 15.37
CA SER A 88 -14.14 -12.39 15.27
C SER A 88 -13.07 -11.94 14.26
N LEU A 89 -13.35 -10.89 13.47
CA LEU A 89 -12.44 -10.31 12.50
C LEU A 89 -11.89 -8.97 12.99
N THR A 90 -10.62 -8.70 12.67
CA THR A 90 -9.91 -7.44 12.90
C THR A 90 -9.32 -6.91 11.60
#